data_AF-A0A380QEE3-F1
#
_entry.id   AF-A0A380QEE3-F1
#
_cell.length_a   1.000
_cell.length_b   1.000
_cell.length_c   1.000
_cell.angle_alpha   90.00
_cell.angle_beta   90.00
_cell.angle_gamma   90.00
#
_symmetry.space_group_name_H-M   'P 1'
#
loop_
_entity.id
_entity.type
_entity.pdbx_description
1 polymer ?
#
loop_
_entity_poly.entity_id
_entity_poly.type
_entity_poly.pdbx_seq_one_letter_code
_entity_poly.pdbx_strand_id
1 'polypeptide(L)'
;MTLSGSRQIPGWSQCIFTLIVLMVKRHTRRFGELEDNKLMIERLEKILTNKLTATDIDKRFYTHEIRELERYRMLGIPDDVNDKSVWNDAHTATLEDFKINEKTQPLYTSEAEDAYIKAELKNSLGSK
;
A
#
# COMPACT_ATOMS: atom_id res chain seq x y z
N MET A 1 -1.99 36.98 -18.31
CA MET A 1 -1.16 36.42 -17.22
C MET A 1 -1.82 35.15 -16.72
N THR A 2 -1.31 33.99 -17.10
CA THR A 2 -1.83 32.68 -16.70
C THR A 2 -1.33 32.32 -15.30
N LEU A 3 -2.22 32.33 -14.31
CA LEU A 3 -1.94 31.79 -12.98
C LEU A 3 -1.98 30.26 -13.04
N SER A 4 -0.84 29.65 -13.37
CA SER A 4 -0.63 28.21 -13.12
C SER A 4 -0.27 28.04 -11.65
N GLY A 5 -1.29 27.95 -10.79
CA GLY A 5 -1.12 27.66 -9.37
C GLY A 5 -0.88 26.17 -9.19
N SER A 6 0.39 25.74 -9.18
CA SER A 6 0.77 24.44 -8.61
C SER A 6 0.44 24.50 -7.11
N ARG A 7 -0.66 23.87 -6.71
CA ARG A 7 -1.12 23.83 -5.32
C ARG A 7 -0.13 22.98 -4.51
N GLN A 8 0.91 23.61 -3.96
CA GLN A 8 1.84 22.97 -3.04
C GLN A 8 1.08 22.47 -1.81
N ILE A 9 1.28 21.20 -1.46
CA ILE A 9 0.76 20.60 -0.24
C ILE A 9 1.37 21.35 0.97
N PRO A 10 0.59 21.78 1.97
CA PRO A 10 1.11 22.44 3.17
C PRO A 10 2.17 21.59 3.87
N GLY A 11 3.22 22.22 4.43
CA GLY A 11 4.34 21.48 5.06
C GLY A 11 3.93 20.50 6.16
N TRP A 12 2.86 20.79 6.92
CA TRP A 12 2.31 19.88 7.93
C TRP A 12 1.63 18.65 7.31
N SER A 13 0.93 18.84 6.19
CA SER A 13 0.32 17.74 5.42
C SER A 13 1.39 16.85 4.78
N GLN A 14 2.53 17.43 4.37
CA GLN A 14 3.68 16.68 3.85
C GLN A 14 4.26 15.73 4.90
N CYS A 15 4.48 16.19 6.13
CA CYS A 15 5.00 15.35 7.23
C CYS A 15 4.07 14.17 7.55
N ILE A 16 2.76 14.41 7.56
CA ILE A 16 1.75 13.35 7.77
C ILE A 16 1.83 12.33 6.63
N PHE A 17 1.91 12.78 5.38
CA PHE A 17 1.98 11.86 4.25
C PHE A 17 3.30 11.06 4.23
N THR A 18 4.42 11.67 4.63
CA THR A 18 5.68 10.93 4.85
C THR A 18 5.52 9.82 5.89
N LEU A 19 4.82 10.08 7.00
CA LEU A 19 4.55 9.06 8.01
C LEU A 19 3.68 7.92 7.46
N ILE A 20 2.66 8.23 6.66
CA ILE A 20 1.82 7.24 5.97
C ILE A 20 2.68 6.29 5.13
N VAL A 21 3.57 6.82 4.28
CA VAL A 21 4.45 6.00 3.44
C VAL A 21 5.37 5.10 4.29
N LEU A 22 5.90 5.60 5.40
CA LEU A 22 6.73 4.81 6.31
C LEU A 22 5.95 3.69 7.00
N MET A 23 4.69 3.93 7.38
CA MET A 23 3.83 2.91 7.97
C MET A 23 3.48 1.81 6.98
N VAL A 24 3.10 2.17 5.75
CA VAL A 24 2.84 1.21 4.67
C VAL A 24 4.07 0.33 4.43
N LYS A 25 5.25 0.93 4.24
CA LYS A 25 6.51 0.19 4.09
C LYS A 25 6.79 -0.77 5.25
N ARG A 26 6.42 -0.38 6.47
CA ARG A 26 6.69 -1.20 7.66
C ARG A 26 5.79 -2.44 7.70
N HIS A 27 4.52 -2.29 7.33
CA HIS A 27 3.57 -3.38 7.26
C HIS A 27 3.89 -4.34 6.11
N THR A 28 4.05 -3.82 4.88
CA THR A 28 4.27 -4.66 3.69
C THR A 28 5.59 -5.42 3.72
N ARG A 29 6.64 -4.87 4.34
CA ARG A 29 7.95 -5.54 4.49
C ARG A 29 7.84 -6.90 5.17
N ARG A 30 6.82 -7.13 6.02
CA ARG A 30 6.56 -8.41 6.67
C ARG A 30 6.35 -9.56 5.67
N PHE A 31 5.85 -9.26 4.47
CA PHE A 31 5.54 -10.24 3.44
C PHE A 31 6.71 -10.49 2.47
N GLY A 32 7.86 -9.85 2.70
CA GLY A 32 9.01 -9.88 1.79
C GLY A 32 8.90 -8.84 0.66
N GLU A 33 9.84 -8.90 -0.28
CA GLU A 33 9.85 -8.00 -1.44
C GLU A 33 8.92 -8.53 -2.54
N LEU A 34 7.63 -8.19 -2.44
CA LEU A 34 6.65 -8.44 -3.49
C LEU A 34 6.60 -7.25 -4.46
N GLU A 35 6.60 -7.51 -5.77
CA GLU A 35 6.71 -6.47 -6.81
C GLU A 35 5.46 -5.57 -6.90
N ASP A 36 4.28 -6.09 -6.58
CA ASP A 36 3.03 -5.32 -6.46
C ASP A 36 3.12 -4.27 -5.33
N ASN A 37 3.53 -4.69 -4.14
CA ASN A 37 3.74 -3.83 -2.98
C ASN A 37 4.76 -2.73 -3.27
N LYS A 38 5.87 -3.11 -3.92
CA LYS A 38 6.92 -2.18 -4.32
C LYS A 38 6.41 -1.11 -5.28
N LEU A 39 5.61 -1.49 -6.28
CA LEU A 39 5.02 -0.56 -7.23
C LEU A 39 4.07 0.41 -6.54
N MET A 40 3.19 -0.09 -5.67
CA MET A 40 2.27 0.76 -4.91
C MET A 40 3.02 1.73 -3.99
N ILE A 41 4.08 1.29 -3.32
CA ILE A 41 4.94 2.17 -2.51
C ILE A 41 5.60 3.25 -3.37
N GLU A 42 6.15 2.90 -4.54
CA GLU A 42 6.74 3.86 -5.47
C GLU A 42 5.71 4.91 -5.93
N ARG A 43 4.46 4.48 -6.18
CA ARG A 43 3.36 5.40 -6.48
C ARG A 43 3.09 6.36 -5.34
N LEU A 44 3.05 5.90 -4.09
CA LEU A 44 2.89 6.76 -2.92
C LEU A 44 4.05 7.76 -2.77
N GLU A 45 5.29 7.37 -3.08
CA GLU A 45 6.44 8.29 -3.10
C GLU A 45 6.35 9.34 -4.22
N LYS A 46 5.86 8.96 -5.40
CA LYS A 46 5.56 9.89 -6.49
C LYS A 46 4.45 10.88 -6.09
N ILE A 47 3.42 10.43 -5.37
CA ILE A 47 2.37 11.28 -4.82
C ILE A 47 2.96 12.26 -3.79
N LEU A 48 3.80 11.77 -2.87
CA LEU A 48 4.49 12.59 -1.87
C LEU A 48 5.34 13.69 -2.52
N THR A 49 5.95 13.42 -3.67
CA THR A 49 6.77 14.39 -4.41
C THR A 49 5.99 15.21 -5.44
N ASN A 50 4.65 15.15 -5.44
CA ASN A 50 3.76 15.80 -6.40
C ASN A 50 4.02 15.43 -7.88
N LYS A 51 4.65 14.28 -8.13
CA LYS A 51 4.89 13.74 -9.48
C LYS A 51 3.72 12.92 -10.00
N LEU A 52 2.81 12.52 -9.12
CA LEU A 52 1.62 11.74 -9.45
C LEU A 52 0.43 12.24 -8.63
N THR A 53 -0.74 12.37 -9.26
CA THR A 53 -1.98 12.66 -8.55
C THR A 53 -2.54 11.36 -7.96
N ALA A 54 -2.86 11.37 -6.67
CA ALA A 54 -3.41 10.21 -5.99
C ALA A 54 -4.77 9.80 -6.58
N THR A 55 -4.89 8.52 -6.92
CA THR A 55 -6.15 7.88 -7.33
C THR A 55 -6.89 7.31 -6.13
N ASP A 56 -8.12 6.86 -6.33
CA ASP A 56 -8.89 6.20 -5.27
C ASP A 56 -8.31 4.82 -4.90
N ILE A 57 -7.58 4.17 -5.81
CA ILE A 57 -6.86 2.92 -5.53
C ILE A 57 -5.69 3.22 -4.57
N ASP A 58 -4.89 4.25 -4.86
CA ASP A 58 -3.77 4.64 -3.99
C ASP A 58 -4.25 4.97 -2.58
N LYS A 59 -5.38 5.68 -2.48
CA LYS A 59 -6.02 6.00 -1.19
C LYS A 59 -6.46 4.77 -0.45
N ARG A 60 -7.22 3.90 -1.12
CA ARG A 60 -7.73 2.65 -0.55
C ARG A 60 -6.59 1.78 -0.02
N PHE A 61 -5.53 1.63 -0.83
CA PHE A 61 -4.32 0.90 -0.49
C PHE A 61 -3.71 1.41 0.82
N TYR A 62 -3.23 2.67 0.88
CA TYR A 62 -2.53 3.13 2.08
C TYR A 62 -3.44 3.15 3.32
N THR A 63 -4.76 3.37 3.16
CA THR A 63 -5.68 3.31 4.29
C THR A 63 -5.88 1.88 4.80
N HIS A 64 -5.93 0.89 3.90
CA HIS A 64 -6.04 -0.52 4.24
C HIS A 64 -4.80 -1.00 5.00
N GLU A 65 -3.61 -0.81 4.41
CA GLU A 65 -2.34 -1.25 4.99
C GLU A 65 -2.08 -0.66 6.38
N ILE A 66 -2.43 0.62 6.59
CA ILE A 66 -2.28 1.28 7.89
C ILE A 66 -3.25 0.70 8.92
N ARG A 67 -4.50 0.43 8.53
CA ARG A 67 -5.51 -0.10 9.43
C ARG A 67 -5.18 -1.54 9.85
N GLU A 68 -4.64 -2.35 8.94
CA GLU A 68 -4.10 -3.65 9.29
C GLU A 68 -2.93 -3.52 10.27
N LEU A 69 -1.96 -2.64 9.99
CA LEU A 69 -0.82 -2.41 10.89
C LEU A 69 -1.25 -2.02 12.31
N GLU A 70 -2.26 -1.17 12.43
CA GLU A 70 -2.84 -0.80 13.73
C GLU A 70 -3.40 -2.02 14.47
N ARG A 71 -4.11 -2.91 13.76
CA ARG A 71 -4.65 -4.15 14.33
C ARG A 71 -3.55 -5.08 14.80
N TYR A 72 -2.47 -5.25 14.02
CA TYR A 72 -1.29 -6.00 14.44
C TYR A 72 -0.71 -5.46 15.76
N ARG A 73 -0.58 -4.13 15.87
CA ARG A 73 -0.07 -3.48 17.09
C ARG A 73 -1.01 -3.63 18.27
N MET A 74 -2.33 -3.53 18.06
CA MET A 74 -3.34 -3.76 19.10
C MET A 74 -3.29 -5.18 19.65
N LEU A 75 -2.95 -6.16 18.80
CA LEU A 75 -2.75 -7.56 19.19
C LEU A 75 -1.37 -7.82 19.81
N GLY A 76 -0.49 -6.81 19.89
CA GLY A 76 0.87 -6.95 20.41
C GLY A 76 1.80 -7.74 19.49
N ILE A 77 1.45 -7.88 18.21
CA ILE A 77 2.24 -8.65 17.24
C ILE A 77 3.40 -7.78 16.73
N PRO A 78 4.66 -8.25 16.82
CA PRO A 78 5.82 -7.53 16.31
C PRO A 78 5.76 -7.28 14.79
N ASP A 79 6.47 -6.25 14.32
CA ASP A 79 6.43 -5.83 12.91
C ASP A 79 7.07 -6.83 11.93
N ASP A 80 7.91 -7.74 12.43
CA ASP A 80 8.62 -8.76 11.65
C ASP A 80 7.93 -10.13 11.64
N VAL A 81 6.87 -10.32 12.43
CA VAL A 81 6.14 -11.59 12.50
C VAL A 81 5.14 -11.68 11.38
N ASN A 82 5.40 -12.57 10.42
CA ASN A 82 4.46 -12.94 9.36
C ASN A 82 3.69 -14.21 9.75
N ASP A 83 2.53 -14.04 10.40
CA ASP A 83 1.59 -15.12 10.69
C ASP A 83 0.36 -14.99 9.79
N LYS A 84 0.06 -16.06 9.05
CA LYS A 84 -1.03 -16.08 8.06
C LYS A 84 -2.42 -16.00 8.71
N SER A 85 -2.61 -16.55 9.91
CA SER A 85 -3.88 -16.46 10.64
C SER A 85 -4.11 -15.02 11.09
N VAL A 86 -3.09 -14.41 11.71
CA VAL A 86 -3.16 -13.00 12.12
C VAL A 86 -3.41 -12.10 10.92
N TRP A 87 -2.75 -12.37 9.80
CA TRP A 87 -2.97 -11.64 8.56
C TRP A 87 -4.41 -11.77 8.08
N ASN A 88 -4.92 -13.00 7.93
CA ASN A 88 -6.30 -13.24 7.47
C ASN A 88 -7.33 -12.49 8.33
N ASP A 89 -7.17 -12.52 9.65
CA ASP A 89 -8.08 -11.88 10.60
C ASP A 89 -8.00 -10.36 10.50
N ALA A 90 -6.78 -9.79 10.48
CA ALA A 90 -6.56 -8.36 10.36
C ALA A 90 -7.05 -7.82 9.00
N HIS A 91 -6.79 -8.56 7.92
CA HIS A 91 -7.18 -8.26 6.56
C HIS A 91 -8.69 -8.24 6.40
N THR A 92 -9.34 -9.34 6.77
CA THR A 92 -10.81 -9.47 6.70
C THR A 92 -11.50 -8.39 7.51
N ALA A 93 -11.07 -8.16 8.76
CA ALA A 93 -11.66 -7.14 9.60
C ALA A 93 -11.45 -5.70 9.06
N THR A 94 -10.36 -5.46 8.33
CA THR A 94 -10.11 -4.16 7.69
C THR A 94 -10.98 -3.95 6.45
N LEU A 95 -11.19 -5.00 5.64
CA LEU A 95 -12.12 -4.95 4.52
C LEU A 95 -13.55 -4.66 5.00
N GLU A 96 -13.96 -5.29 6.11
CA GLU A 96 -15.28 -5.06 6.73
C GLU A 96 -15.43 -3.64 7.28
N ASP A 97 -14.44 -3.12 8.01
CA ASP A 97 -14.43 -1.74 8.55
C ASP A 97 -14.71 -0.71 7.46
N PHE A 98 -14.05 -0.87 6.31
CA PHE A 98 -14.16 0.06 5.18
C PHE A 98 -15.21 -0.33 4.14
N LYS A 99 -15.91 -1.45 4.35
CA LYS A 99 -16.90 -2.03 3.41
C LYS A 99 -16.32 -2.20 2.00
N ILE A 100 -15.06 -2.63 1.92
CA ILE A 100 -14.34 -2.84 0.66
C ILE A 100 -14.68 -4.24 0.14
N ASN A 101 -15.06 -4.32 -1.14
CA ASN A 101 -15.12 -5.58 -1.86
C ASN A 101 -14.01 -5.61 -2.91
N GLU A 102 -12.94 -6.36 -2.65
CA GLU A 102 -11.74 -6.37 -3.49
C GLU A 102 -12.01 -6.78 -4.94
N LYS A 103 -13.08 -7.53 -5.20
CA LYS A 103 -13.47 -7.92 -6.57
C LYS A 103 -13.97 -6.74 -7.41
N THR A 104 -14.57 -5.74 -6.77
CA THR A 104 -15.11 -4.55 -7.45
C THR A 104 -14.33 -3.28 -7.12
N GLN A 105 -13.50 -3.33 -6.07
CA GLN A 105 -12.74 -2.23 -5.51
C GLN A 105 -11.32 -2.71 -5.19
N PRO A 106 -10.48 -2.89 -6.22
CA PRO A 106 -9.15 -3.47 -6.04
C PRO A 106 -8.28 -2.58 -5.12
N LEU A 107 -7.42 -3.24 -4.34
CA LEU A 107 -6.41 -2.59 -3.51
C LEU A 107 -5.17 -2.22 -4.31
N TYR A 108 -4.90 -2.93 -5.40
CA TYR A 108 -3.75 -2.72 -6.27
C TYR A 108 -4.17 -2.09 -7.59
N THR A 109 -3.25 -1.37 -8.23
CA THR A 109 -3.46 -0.97 -9.63
C THR A 109 -3.23 -2.18 -10.53
N SER A 110 -3.85 -2.18 -11.72
CA SER A 110 -3.60 -3.23 -12.72
C SER A 110 -2.11 -3.36 -13.07
N GLU A 111 -1.38 -2.25 -13.05
CA GLU A 111 0.08 -2.24 -13.24
C GLU A 111 0.83 -3.00 -12.13
N ALA A 112 0.40 -2.87 -10.87
CA ALA A 112 0.98 -3.60 -9.74
C ALA A 112 0.64 -5.10 -9.82
N GLU A 113 -0.61 -5.44 -10.17
CA GLU A 113 -1.03 -6.84 -10.36
C GLU A 113 -0.23 -7.51 -11.50
N ASP A 114 -0.06 -6.82 -12.63
CA ASP A 114 0.75 -7.29 -13.75
C ASP A 114 2.21 -7.48 -13.36
N ALA A 115 2.76 -6.60 -12.52
CA ALA A 115 4.13 -6.71 -12.01
C ALA A 115 4.32 -7.97 -11.15
N TYR A 116 3.35 -8.27 -10.27
CA TYR A 116 3.34 -9.51 -9.49
C TYR A 116 3.27 -10.75 -10.38
N ILE A 117 2.31 -10.78 -11.32
CA ILE A 117 2.14 -11.92 -12.24
C ILE A 117 3.42 -12.15 -13.04
N LYS A 118 4.04 -11.09 -13.55
CA LYS A 118 5.30 -11.19 -14.30
C LYS A 118 6.46 -11.71 -13.45
N ALA A 119 6.54 -11.30 -12.18
CA ALA A 119 7.55 -11.78 -11.26
C ALA A 119 7.37 -13.28 -10.97
N GLU A 120 6.14 -13.72 -10.70
CA GLU A 120 5.81 -15.13 -10.46
C GLU A 120 6.07 -16.01 -11.71
N LEU A 121 5.70 -15.53 -12.90
CA LEU A 121 6.02 -16.21 -14.15
C LEU A 121 7.53 -16.34 -14.37
N LYS A 122 8.31 -15.30 -14.06
CA LYS A 122 9.77 -15.36 -14.16
C LYS A 122 10.36 -16.35 -13.16
N ASN A 123 9.86 -16.38 -11.92
CA ASN A 123 10.31 -17.31 -10.88
C ASN A 123 10.02 -18.77 -11.28
N SER A 124 8.84 -19.05 -11.83
CA SER A 124 8.46 -20.38 -12.29
C SER A 124 9.22 -20.84 -13.54
N LEU A 125 9.56 -19.92 -14.45
CA LEU A 125 10.34 -20.22 -15.67
C LEU A 125 11.85 -20.30 -15.43
N GLY A 126 12.36 -19.61 -14.40
CA GLY A 126 13.78 -19.57 -14.03
C GLY A 126 14.26 -20.74 -13.18
N SER A 127 13.37 -21.66 -12.80
CA SER A 127 13.70 -22.84 -11.97
C SER A 127 14.11 -24.08 -12.78
N LYS A 128 14.68 -23.92 -13.99
CA LYS A 128 15.22 -25.01 -14.82
C LYS A 128 16.74 -24.97 -14.92
#